data_AF-A0A3M1GJD8-F1
#
_entry.id   AF-A0A3M1GJD8-F1
#
_cell.length_a   1.000
_cell.length_b   1.000
_cell.length_c   1.000
_cell.angle_alpha   90.00
_cell.angle_beta   90.00
_cell.angle_gamma   90.00
#
_symmetry.space_group_name_H-M   'P 1'
#
loop_
_entity.id
_entity.type
_entity.pdbx_description
1 polymer ?
#
loop_
_entity_poly.entity_id
_entity_poly.type
_entity_poly.pdbx_seq_one_letter_code
_entity_poly.pdbx_strand_id
1 'polypeptide(L)'
;EEGTGYEIGGTAIIKGAKHPDLAKLWVDWALTPGAQELGPKYKAYQAPTVIGAKPSRPELLDVNLINYDFEFCGQNKKAFVDRFTNEIANAENLKQ
;
A
#
# COMPACT_ATOMS: atom_id res chain seq x y z
N GLU A 1 -10.70 -5.90 -19.85
CA GLU A 1 -10.06 -4.63 -20.22
C GLU A 1 -8.78 -4.49 -19.41
N GLU A 2 -7.76 -3.85 -19.97
CA GLU A 2 -6.48 -3.64 -19.28
C GLU A 2 -6.66 -2.61 -18.16
N GLY A 3 -6.26 -2.97 -16.94
CA GLY A 3 -6.34 -2.13 -15.74
C GLY A 3 -4.98 -2.00 -15.09
N THR A 4 -4.89 -1.24 -13.99
CA THR A 4 -3.63 -1.06 -13.25
C THR A 4 -3.67 -1.71 -11.87
N GLY A 5 -2.49 -1.95 -11.29
CA GLY A 5 -2.33 -2.40 -9.91
C GLY A 5 -2.53 -1.29 -8.88
N TYR A 6 -2.49 -1.67 -7.61
CA TYR A 6 -2.53 -0.76 -6.46
C TYR A 6 -1.80 -1.37 -5.27
N GLU A 7 -1.46 -0.53 -4.29
CA GLU A 7 -0.97 -0.96 -2.98
C GLU A 7 -1.96 -0.58 -1.88
N ILE A 8 -1.87 -1.26 -0.74
CA ILE A 8 -2.53 -0.84 0.50
C ILE A 8 -1.43 -0.52 1.50
N GLY A 9 -1.39 0.73 1.97
CA GLY A 9 -0.50 1.14 3.05
C GLY A 9 -0.83 0.37 4.34
N GLY A 10 0.01 -0.59 4.71
CA GLY A 10 -0.20 -1.44 5.88
C GLY A 10 0.39 -0.84 7.16
N THR A 11 -0.33 -1.00 8.28
CA THR A 11 0.18 -0.75 9.63
C THR A 11 0.03 -2.03 10.46
N ALA A 12 1.09 -2.44 11.16
CA ALA A 12 1.08 -3.65 11.98
C ALA A 12 1.77 -3.41 13.33
N ILE A 13 1.27 -4.08 14.37
CA ILE A 13 1.90 -4.10 15.69
C ILE A 13 2.94 -5.23 15.72
N ILE A 14 4.18 -4.88 16.08
CA ILE A 14 5.26 -5.86 16.17
C ILE A 14 5.02 -6.81 17.36
N LYS A 15 5.25 -8.10 17.16
CA LYS A 15 5.18 -9.11 18.23
C LYS A 15 6.15 -8.76 19.36
N GLY A 16 5.66 -8.71 20.60
CA GLY A 16 6.46 -8.32 21.76
C GLY A 16 6.69 -6.81 21.91
N ALA A 17 5.85 -5.97 21.28
CA ALA A 17 5.90 -4.52 21.46
C ALA A 17 5.94 -4.14 22.94
N LYS A 18 6.90 -3.27 23.30
CA LYS A 18 7.12 -2.81 24.69
C LYS A 18 5.89 -2.14 25.31
N HIS A 19 5.07 -1.50 24.48
CA HIS A 19 3.85 -0.80 24.89
C HIS A 19 2.66 -1.24 24.01
N PRO A 20 2.12 -2.45 24.25
CA PRO A 20 1.12 -3.04 23.35
C PRO A 20 -0.19 -2.24 23.31
N ASP A 21 -0.60 -1.64 24.43
CA ASP A 21 -1.85 -0.87 24.49
C ASP A 21 -1.72 0.48 23.77
N LEU A 22 -0.56 1.15 23.88
CA LEU A 22 -0.30 2.36 23.10
C LEU A 22 -0.21 2.06 21.59
N ALA A 23 0.34 0.90 21.22
CA ALA A 23 0.39 0.48 19.83
C ALA A 23 -1.02 0.22 19.25
N LYS A 24 -1.94 -0.36 20.04
CA LYS A 24 -3.35 -0.51 19.63
C LYS A 24 -4.03 0.84 19.47
N LEU A 25 -3.87 1.75 20.43
CA LEU A 25 -4.42 3.10 20.34
C LEU A 25 -3.90 3.86 19.10
N TRP A 26 -2.65 3.64 18.71
CA TRP A 26 -2.10 4.19 17.47
C TRP A 26 -2.81 3.65 16.22
N VAL A 27 -3.03 2.33 16.16
CA VAL A 27 -3.76 1.70 15.05
C VAL A 27 -5.20 2.21 14.99
N ASP A 28 -5.88 2.29 16.13
CA ASP A 28 -7.25 2.83 16.21
C ASP A 28 -7.31 4.27 15.70
N TRP A 29 -6.36 5.12 16.13
CA TRP A 29 -6.26 6.50 15.66
C TRP A 29 -5.97 6.58 14.15
N ALA A 30 -5.02 5.80 13.65
CA ALA A 30 -4.64 5.78 12.23
C ALA A 30 -5.80 5.34 11.31
N LEU A 31 -6.76 4.59 11.85
CA LEU A 31 -8.00 4.19 11.17
C LEU A 31 -9.17 5.16 11.36
N THR A 32 -8.92 6.39 11.85
CA THR A 32 -9.94 7.45 11.89
C THR A 32 -9.96 8.27 10.60
N PRO A 33 -11.14 8.79 10.18
CA PRO A 33 -11.23 9.71 9.04
C PRO A 33 -10.28 10.91 9.16
N GLY A 34 -10.27 11.55 10.34
CA GLY A 34 -9.43 12.72 10.59
C GLY A 34 -7.94 12.44 10.46
N ALA A 35 -7.46 11.25 10.86
CA ALA A 35 -6.06 10.87 10.69
C ALA A 35 -5.70 10.67 9.21
N GLN A 36 -6.56 9.98 8.43
CA GLN A 36 -6.30 9.75 7.01
C GLN A 36 -6.42 11.03 6.17
N GLU A 37 -7.24 11.99 6.60
CA GLU A 37 -7.35 13.32 5.99
C GLU A 37 -6.13 14.23 6.23
N LEU A 38 -5.17 13.84 7.09
CA LEU A 38 -3.95 14.63 7.33
C LEU A 38 -2.98 14.61 6.15
N GLY A 39 -3.02 13.57 5.30
CA GLY A 39 -2.03 13.34 4.25
C GLY A 39 -1.69 14.59 3.41
N PRO A 40 -2.68 15.31 2.84
CA PRO A 40 -2.46 16.45 1.95
C PRO A 40 -1.66 17.59 2.58
N LYS A 41 -1.82 17.79 3.90
CA LYS A 41 -1.04 18.77 4.67
C LYS A 41 0.45 18.48 4.60
N TYR A 42 0.82 17.21 4.45
CA TYR A 42 2.19 16.71 4.38
C TYR A 42 2.57 16.21 2.97
N LYS A 43 1.81 16.62 1.94
CA LYS A 43 2.02 16.22 0.53
C LYS A 43 1.91 14.70 0.30
N ALA A 44 1.12 14.02 1.12
CA ALA A 44 0.72 12.63 0.93
C ALA A 44 -0.69 12.60 0.34
N TYR A 45 -0.89 11.92 -0.79
CA TYR A 45 -2.11 12.01 -1.60
C TYR A 45 -2.79 10.66 -1.82
N GLN A 46 -2.43 9.64 -1.05
CA GLN A 46 -3.05 8.32 -1.12
C GLN A 46 -4.55 8.42 -0.85
N ALA A 47 -5.33 7.55 -1.50
CA ALA A 47 -6.76 7.43 -1.23
C ALA A 47 -6.99 6.91 0.20
N PRO A 48 -7.94 7.49 0.96
CA PRO A 48 -8.33 6.95 2.26
C PRO A 48 -8.95 5.55 2.13
N THR A 49 -8.78 4.73 3.17
CA THR A 49 -9.29 3.36 3.28
C THR A 49 -10.46 3.22 4.24
N VAL A 50 -10.80 4.26 4.99
CA VAL A 50 -11.87 4.24 6.01
C VAL A 50 -13.10 5.03 5.57
N ILE A 51 -14.27 4.53 5.97
CA ILE A 51 -15.56 5.18 5.67
C ILE A 51 -15.62 6.54 6.38
N GLY A 52 -16.08 7.56 5.65
CA GLY A 52 -16.29 8.92 6.17
C GLY A 52 -15.10 9.87 6.00
N ALA A 53 -13.94 9.38 5.56
CA ALA A 53 -12.81 10.23 5.18
C ALA A 53 -13.06 10.91 3.83
N LYS A 54 -12.68 12.18 3.72
CA LYS A 54 -12.74 12.96 2.48
C LYS A 54 -11.43 12.80 1.69
N PRO A 55 -11.46 12.20 0.48
CA PRO A 55 -10.27 12.09 -0.34
C PRO A 55 -9.86 13.47 -0.88
N SER A 56 -8.56 13.78 -0.81
CA SER A 56 -8.00 14.98 -1.48
C SER A 56 -7.84 14.82 -2.98
N ARG A 57 -7.84 13.56 -3.44
CA ARG A 57 -7.70 13.13 -4.83
C ARG A 57 -8.80 12.10 -5.11
N PRO A 58 -10.08 12.52 -5.17
CA PRO A 58 -11.20 11.59 -5.37
C PRO A 58 -11.05 10.74 -6.64
N GLU A 59 -10.36 11.25 -7.66
CA GLU A 59 -10.07 10.55 -8.92
C GLU A 59 -9.31 9.23 -8.74
N LEU A 60 -8.59 9.06 -7.62
CA LEU A 60 -7.90 7.80 -7.32
C LEU A 60 -8.86 6.65 -6.98
N LEU A 61 -10.11 6.96 -6.61
CA LEU A 61 -11.14 5.96 -6.31
C LEU A 61 -11.86 5.46 -7.57
N ASP A 62 -11.71 6.14 -8.70
CA ASP A 62 -12.40 5.84 -9.96
C ASP A 62 -11.51 5.09 -10.98
N VAL A 63 -10.31 4.69 -10.57
CA VAL A 63 -9.36 4.00 -11.44
C VAL A 63 -9.82 2.57 -11.75
N ASN A 64 -9.67 2.12 -13.00
CA ASN A 64 -9.87 0.71 -13.37
C ASN A 64 -8.75 -0.16 -12.78
N LEU A 65 -8.99 -0.70 -11.59
CA LEU A 65 -8.03 -1.54 -10.86
C LEU A 65 -8.21 -3.02 -11.19
N ILE A 66 -7.10 -3.73 -11.33
CA ILE A 66 -7.12 -5.20 -11.35
C ILE A 66 -7.54 -5.73 -9.97
N ASN A 67 -8.05 -6.96 -9.93
CA ASN A 67 -8.21 -7.67 -8.66
C ASN A 67 -6.83 -8.18 -8.18
N TYR A 68 -6.08 -7.33 -7.48
CA TYR A 68 -4.73 -7.64 -7.01
C TYR A 68 -4.76 -8.68 -5.88
N ASP A 69 -4.17 -9.85 -6.11
CA ASP A 69 -4.04 -10.91 -5.09
C ASP A 69 -2.82 -10.66 -4.20
N PHE A 70 -3.03 -9.94 -3.10
CA PHE A 70 -1.97 -9.61 -2.14
C PHE A 70 -1.34 -10.83 -1.48
N GLU A 71 -2.11 -11.89 -1.24
CA GLU A 71 -1.61 -13.10 -0.58
C GLU A 71 -0.69 -13.87 -1.52
N PHE A 72 -1.14 -14.14 -2.75
CA PHE A 72 -0.31 -14.79 -3.76
C PHE A 72 0.96 -13.99 -4.03
N CYS A 73 0.84 -12.67 -4.22
CA CYS A 73 1.98 -11.80 -4.46
C CYS A 73 2.96 -11.75 -3.28
N GLY A 74 2.43 -11.73 -2.05
CA GLY A 74 3.23 -11.76 -0.83
C GLY A 74 3.99 -13.08 -0.66
N GLN A 75 3.30 -14.21 -0.83
CA GLN A 75 3.87 -15.56 -0.72
C GLN A 75 4.94 -15.83 -1.79
N ASN A 76 4.76 -15.30 -3.00
CA ASN A 76 5.66 -15.51 -4.13
C ASN A 76 6.70 -14.39 -4.32
N LYS A 77 6.75 -13.40 -3.41
CA LYS A 77 7.65 -12.24 -3.50
C LYS A 77 9.10 -12.62 -3.80
N LYS A 78 9.62 -13.66 -3.13
CA LYS A 78 11.00 -14.12 -3.34
C LYS A 78 11.24 -14.54 -4.79
N ALA A 79 10.36 -15.36 -5.36
CA ALA A 79 10.51 -15.82 -6.73
C ALA A 79 10.48 -14.66 -7.74
N PHE A 80 9.60 -13.68 -7.52
CA PHE A 80 9.49 -12.50 -8.39
C PHE A 80 10.73 -11.61 -8.31
N VAL A 81 11.22 -11.32 -7.10
CA VAL A 81 12.43 -10.52 -6.89
C VAL A 81 13.65 -11.23 -7.47
N ASP A 82 13.82 -12.52 -7.18
CA ASP A 82 14.97 -13.30 -7.69
C ASP A 82 14.99 -13.31 -9.22
N ARG A 83 13.82 -13.52 -9.86
CA ARG A 83 13.71 -13.51 -11.32
C ARG A 83 14.08 -12.13 -11.90
N PHE A 84 13.52 -11.06 -11.34
CA PHE A 84 13.83 -9.71 -11.79
C PHE A 84 15.32 -9.39 -11.66
N THR A 85 15.92 -9.71 -10.51
CA THR A 85 17.34 -9.46 -10.25
C THR A 85 18.24 -10.23 -11.20
N ASN A 86 17.94 -11.51 -11.48
CA ASN A 86 18.81 -12.37 -12.28
C ASN A 86 18.63 -12.15 -13.79
N GLU A 87 17.40 -11.88 -14.26
CA GLU A 87 17.09 -11.86 -15.69
C GLU A 87 16.98 -10.45 -16.26
N ILE A 88 16.58 -9.46 -15.45
CA ILE A 88 16.21 -8.12 -15.93
C ILE A 88 17.20 -7.07 -15.45
N ALA A 89 17.44 -6.97 -14.14
CA ALA A 89 18.20 -5.87 -13.55
C ALA A 89 19.62 -5.70 -14.13
N ASN A 90 20.23 -6.80 -14.56
CA ASN A 90 21.59 -6.83 -15.13
C ASN A 90 21.62 -6.99 -16.66
N ALA A 91 20.47 -6.97 -17.34
CA ALA A 91 20.44 -7.15 -18.79
C ALA A 91 20.87 -5.87 -19.51
N GLU A 92 21.90 -5.96 -20.36
CA GLU A 92 22.44 -4.82 -21.10
C GLU A 92 21.54 -4.35 -22.27
N ASN A 93 20.59 -5.20 -22.71
CA ASN A 93 19.79 -4.99 -23.92
C ASN A 93 18.26 -5.02 -23.68
N LEU A 94 17.77 -4.40 -22.60
CA LEU A 94 16.35 -4.40 -22.25
C LEU A 94 15.42 -3.63 -23.21
N LYS A 95 15.99 -2.86 -24.15
CA LYS A 95 15.23 -2.11 -25.15
C LYS A 95 15.58 -2.62 -26.55
N GLN A 96 15.01 -3.75 -26.94
CA GLN A 96 14.81 -4.09 -28.35
C GLN A 96 13.32 -4.01 -28.66
#